data_AF-A0A1F7GWB5-F1
#
_entry.id   AF-A0A1F7GWB5-F1
#
_cell.length_a   1.000
_cell.length_b   1.000
_cell.length_c   1.000
_cell.angle_alpha   90.00
_cell.angle_beta   90.00
_cell.angle_gamma   90.00
#
_symmetry.space_group_name_H-M   'P 1'
#
loop_
_entity.id
_entity.type
_entity.pdbx_description
1 polymer ?
#
loop_
_entity_poly.entity_id
_entity_poly.type
_entity_poly.pdbx_seq_one_letter_code
_entity_poly.pdbx_strand_id
1 'polypeptide(L)'
;MGRFALNRLGRTNALAAGYALYLGITDKIILSGGKTISDWAKQTLPPERLKNWPSEAQLMKDVIVRRFGEMYRKQYGKSIEEVIEIDDASINTLENMMNTINRDPSIVDSKNTGVLGEHSHVFRAEVISRLFSIPITARGKISATDMLREVATTRGKKSYEEMLDYMVDNLNNAELRDKIISELRYTLGLTNEKYLTYWIGYFVDDDNILVTQKVLSALAKNEKWSKAAREAFNLLKEKDGIDIDFDQFVKEDLTSLKEKPEVWNKLREALKLLKTKYRTMPPDLKNV
;
A
#
# COMPACT_ATOMS: atom_id res chain seq x y z
N MET A 1 21.57 14.23 -7.44
CA MET A 1 21.68 13.07 -6.52
C MET A 1 20.36 12.30 -6.32
N GLY A 2 19.16 12.89 -6.51
CA GLY A 2 17.87 12.16 -6.34
C GLY A 2 17.64 10.92 -7.23
N ARG A 3 18.40 10.73 -8.31
CA ARG A 3 18.34 9.50 -9.14
C ARG A 3 18.78 8.24 -8.38
N PHE A 4 19.57 8.35 -7.32
CA PHE A 4 20.06 7.19 -6.56
C PHE A 4 19.07 6.69 -5.49
N ALA A 5 18.07 7.49 -5.14
CA ALA A 5 17.08 7.15 -4.10
C ALA A 5 15.91 6.33 -4.65
N LEU A 6 15.58 6.46 -5.94
CA LEU A 6 14.52 5.69 -6.60
C LEU A 6 15.10 4.41 -7.18
N ASN A 7 14.71 3.27 -6.60
CA ASN A 7 15.08 1.96 -7.13
C ASN A 7 14.46 1.71 -8.52
N ARG A 8 14.89 0.64 -9.19
CA ARG A 8 14.41 0.29 -10.54
C ARG A 8 12.89 0.15 -10.61
N LEU A 9 12.26 -0.38 -9.56
CA LEU A 9 10.83 -0.67 -9.53
C LEU A 9 9.99 0.61 -9.43
N GLY A 10 10.38 1.55 -8.58
CA GLY A 10 9.72 2.86 -8.49
C GLY A 10 9.79 3.62 -9.81
N ARG A 11 10.87 3.47 -10.59
CA ARG A 11 10.95 4.03 -11.95
C ARG A 11 9.98 3.37 -12.91
N THR A 12 9.85 2.04 -12.88
CA THR A 12 8.89 1.30 -13.70
C THR A 12 7.45 1.72 -13.36
N ASN A 13 7.12 1.83 -12.07
CA ASN A 13 5.82 2.32 -11.61
C ASN A 13 5.53 3.74 -12.11
N ALA A 14 6.51 4.66 -11.97
CA ALA A 14 6.36 6.03 -12.45
C ALA A 14 6.13 6.10 -13.96
N LEU A 15 6.89 5.34 -14.76
CA LEU A 15 6.72 5.32 -16.21
C LEU A 15 5.34 4.79 -16.62
N ALA A 16 4.88 3.71 -15.99
CA ALA A 16 3.57 3.13 -16.25
C ALA A 16 2.44 4.08 -15.81
N ALA A 17 2.54 4.69 -14.62
CA ALA A 17 1.54 5.66 -14.14
C ALA A 17 1.44 6.90 -15.03
N GLY A 18 2.58 7.46 -15.46
CA GLY A 18 2.61 8.58 -16.38
C GLY A 18 2.04 8.24 -17.76
N TYR A 19 2.29 7.02 -18.25
CA TYR A 19 1.70 6.52 -19.49
C TYR A 19 0.18 6.33 -19.37
N ALA A 20 -0.30 5.79 -18.25
CA ALA A 20 -1.72 5.61 -17.96
C ALA A 20 -2.48 6.95 -17.94
N LEU A 21 -1.92 7.98 -17.29
CA LEU A 21 -2.46 9.34 -17.31
C LEU A 21 -2.49 9.91 -18.73
N TYR A 22 -1.38 9.81 -19.46
CA TYR A 22 -1.27 10.33 -20.81
C TYR A 22 -2.30 9.72 -21.77
N LEU A 23 -2.50 8.40 -21.71
CA LEU A 23 -3.49 7.72 -22.54
C LEU A 23 -4.94 7.88 -22.10
N GLY A 24 -5.21 8.51 -20.95
CA GLY A 24 -6.56 8.60 -20.39
C GLY A 24 -7.09 7.26 -19.88
N ILE A 25 -6.19 6.33 -19.51
CA ILE A 25 -6.55 5.08 -18.81
C ILE A 25 -7.04 5.41 -17.39
N THR A 26 -6.49 6.46 -16.79
CA THR A 26 -6.93 7.02 -15.52
C THR A 26 -6.88 8.54 -15.56
N ASP A 27 -7.80 9.20 -14.86
CA ASP A 27 -7.88 10.66 -14.78
C ASP A 27 -7.03 11.24 -13.64
N LYS A 28 -6.72 10.42 -12.64
CA LYS A 28 -6.01 10.80 -11.40
C LYS A 28 -5.15 9.64 -10.92
N ILE A 29 -4.03 9.96 -10.27
CA ILE A 29 -3.23 8.99 -9.52
C ILE A 29 -2.85 9.52 -8.14
N ILE A 30 -2.73 8.60 -7.18
CA ILE A 30 -2.11 8.84 -5.88
C ILE A 30 -0.81 8.03 -5.86
N LEU A 31 0.32 8.72 -5.73
CA LEU A 31 1.64 8.12 -5.64
C LEU A 31 2.01 7.92 -4.17
N SER A 32 2.16 6.67 -3.73
CA SER A 32 2.42 6.35 -2.32
C SER A 32 3.80 5.73 -2.14
N GLY A 33 4.64 6.38 -1.35
CA GLY A 33 5.97 5.90 -1.02
C GLY A 33 6.80 6.95 -0.26
N GLY A 34 7.23 6.59 0.94
CA GLY A 34 7.90 7.51 1.86
C GLY A 34 9.40 7.69 1.65
N LYS A 35 10.06 8.22 2.69
CA LYS A 35 11.50 8.52 2.68
C LYS A 35 12.33 7.29 3.05
N THR A 36 12.67 6.49 2.05
CA THR A 36 13.64 5.40 2.23
C THR A 36 15.06 5.94 2.02
N ILE A 37 15.79 6.11 3.12
CA ILE A 37 17.21 6.49 3.10
C ILE A 37 18.05 5.22 3.26
N SER A 38 18.91 4.92 2.30
CA SER A 38 19.84 3.79 2.38
C SER A 38 20.87 3.99 3.49
N ASP A 39 21.35 2.89 4.09
CA ASP A 39 22.29 2.98 5.22
C ASP A 39 23.62 3.63 4.81
N TRP A 40 24.11 3.37 3.60
CA TRP A 40 25.28 4.08 3.07
C TRP A 40 25.06 5.60 3.03
N ALA A 41 23.86 6.07 2.67
CA ALA A 41 23.56 7.50 2.58
C ALA A 41 23.50 8.12 3.99
N LYS A 42 22.92 7.41 4.95
CA LYS A 42 22.94 7.83 6.37
C LYS A 42 24.36 7.96 6.93
N GLN A 43 25.27 7.09 6.49
CA GLN A 43 26.66 7.06 6.97
C GLN A 43 27.56 8.10 6.29
N THR A 44 27.20 8.58 5.09
CA THR A 44 28.10 9.39 4.25
C THR A 44 27.62 10.82 4.01
N LEU A 45 26.32 11.09 4.12
CA LEU A 45 25.75 12.39 3.81
C LEU A 45 25.52 13.24 5.06
N PRO A 46 25.68 14.57 4.95
CA PRO A 46 25.46 15.47 6.08
C PRO A 46 23.97 15.50 6.49
N PRO A 47 23.65 15.76 7.78
CA PRO A 47 22.28 15.76 8.30
C PRO A 47 21.29 16.63 7.51
N GLU A 48 21.73 17.77 6.97
CA GLU A 48 20.91 18.68 6.17
C GLU A 48 20.46 18.03 4.85
N ARG A 49 21.30 17.19 4.25
CA ARG A 49 20.96 16.41 3.05
C ARG A 49 19.99 15.29 3.37
N LEU A 50 20.12 14.66 4.54
CA LEU A 50 19.21 13.61 5.01
C LEU A 50 17.83 14.18 5.35
N LYS A 51 17.78 15.36 5.97
CA LYS A 51 16.51 16.06 6.29
C LYS A 51 15.69 16.37 5.03
N ASN A 52 16.37 16.78 3.97
CA ASN A 52 15.76 17.12 2.67
C ASN A 52 15.76 15.94 1.69
N TRP A 53 15.89 14.70 2.17
CA TRP A 53 15.86 13.53 1.31
C TRP A 53 14.47 13.39 0.68
N PRO A 54 14.38 13.26 -0.66
CA PRO A 54 13.10 13.14 -1.34
C PRO A 54 12.47 11.77 -1.06
N SER A 55 11.14 11.73 -1.00
CA SER A 55 10.41 10.48 -0.90
C SER A 55 10.35 9.73 -2.23
N GLU A 56 10.03 8.45 -2.20
CA GLU A 56 9.81 7.66 -3.41
C GLU A 56 8.69 8.28 -4.28
N ALA A 57 7.59 8.70 -3.66
CA ALA A 57 6.48 9.37 -4.35
C ALA A 57 6.91 10.66 -5.06
N GLN A 58 7.72 11.50 -4.42
CA GLN A 58 8.25 12.72 -5.03
C GLN A 58 9.14 12.41 -6.23
N LEU A 59 10.00 11.39 -6.12
CA LEU A 59 10.88 10.97 -7.21
C LEU A 59 10.08 10.37 -8.38
N MET A 60 9.00 9.64 -8.10
CA MET A 60 8.09 9.13 -9.14
C MET A 60 7.38 10.28 -9.86
N LYS A 61 6.84 11.26 -9.13
CA LYS A 61 6.23 12.46 -9.70
C LYS A 61 7.19 13.19 -10.64
N ASP A 62 8.43 13.40 -10.19
CA ASP A 62 9.50 14.00 -11.00
C ASP A 62 9.72 13.29 -12.34
N VAL A 63 9.70 11.95 -12.34
CA VAL A 63 9.85 11.15 -13.57
C VAL A 63 8.64 11.35 -14.48
N ILE A 64 7.43 11.30 -13.93
CA ILE A 64 6.18 11.47 -14.70
C ILE A 64 6.14 12.84 -15.36
N VAL A 65 6.36 13.91 -14.60
CA VAL A 65 6.32 15.28 -15.10
C VAL A 65 7.36 15.49 -16.19
N ARG A 66 8.60 15.05 -15.98
CA ARG A 66 9.68 15.21 -16.97
C ARG A 66 9.45 14.42 -18.26
N ARG A 67 8.76 13.28 -18.20
CA ARG A 67 8.57 12.40 -19.35
C ARG A 67 7.27 12.66 -20.11
N PHE A 68 6.20 13.02 -19.41
CA PHE A 68 4.85 13.09 -19.97
C PHE A 68 4.20 14.47 -19.82
N GLY A 69 4.77 15.41 -19.05
CA GLY A 69 4.13 16.68 -18.73
C GLY A 69 3.79 17.54 -19.95
N GLU A 70 4.71 17.68 -20.90
CA GLU A 70 4.45 18.44 -22.13
C GLU A 70 3.41 17.74 -23.02
N MET A 71 3.51 16.41 -23.15
CA MET A 71 2.58 15.62 -23.96
C MET A 71 1.16 15.68 -23.40
N TYR A 72 1.01 15.52 -22.08
CA TYR A 72 -0.26 15.62 -21.38
C TYR A 72 -0.85 17.02 -21.50
N ARG A 73 -0.05 18.08 -21.33
CA ARG A 73 -0.53 19.47 -21.51
C ARG A 73 -1.02 19.74 -22.92
N LYS A 74 -0.31 19.23 -23.94
CA LYS A 74 -0.74 19.36 -25.35
C LYS A 74 -2.06 18.64 -25.62
N GLN A 75 -2.29 17.50 -24.98
CA GLN A 75 -3.48 16.68 -25.20
C GLN A 75 -4.71 17.15 -24.39
N TYR A 76 -4.51 17.54 -23.13
CA TYR A 76 -5.61 17.81 -22.19
C TYR A 76 -5.70 19.28 -21.74
N GLY A 77 -4.79 20.15 -22.18
CA GLY A 77 -4.82 21.59 -21.88
C GLY A 77 -4.46 21.99 -20.44
N LYS A 78 -4.13 21.04 -19.56
CA LYS A 78 -3.80 21.28 -18.14
C LYS A 78 -2.49 20.62 -17.72
N SER A 79 -1.93 20.99 -16.56
CA SER A 79 -0.70 20.35 -16.08
C SER A 79 -0.97 18.92 -15.60
N ILE A 80 -0.09 17.97 -15.96
CA ILE A 80 -0.17 16.61 -15.41
C ILE A 80 0.00 16.60 -13.88
N GLU A 81 0.62 17.63 -13.31
CA GLU A 81 0.81 17.75 -11.86
C GLU A 81 -0.49 17.95 -11.10
N GLU A 82 -1.53 18.50 -11.74
CA GLU A 82 -2.84 18.76 -11.13
C GLU A 82 -3.60 17.46 -10.83
N VAL A 83 -3.22 16.36 -11.49
CA VAL A 83 -3.87 15.05 -11.36
C VAL A 83 -3.01 14.02 -10.64
N ILE A 84 -1.88 14.47 -10.04
CA ILE A 84 -0.96 13.64 -9.27
C ILE A 84 -0.94 14.10 -7.82
N GLU A 85 -1.47 13.27 -6.93
CA GLU A 85 -1.31 13.43 -5.48
C GLU A 85 -0.13 12.58 -4.96
N ILE A 86 0.52 13.05 -3.88
CA ILE A 86 1.69 12.38 -3.29
C ILE A 86 1.47 12.02 -1.82
N ASP A 87 1.57 10.75 -1.46
CA ASP A 87 1.72 10.29 -0.09
C ASP A 87 3.19 9.92 0.18
N ASP A 88 3.86 10.75 0.97
CA ASP A 88 5.28 10.63 1.32
C ASP A 88 5.53 10.20 2.77
N ALA A 89 4.47 9.85 3.52
CA ALA A 89 4.57 9.41 4.91
C ALA A 89 4.76 7.89 5.05
N SER A 90 4.27 7.13 4.08
CA SER A 90 4.17 5.67 4.18
C SER A 90 5.51 4.94 4.11
N ILE A 91 5.76 4.05 5.07
CA ILE A 91 7.00 3.25 5.13
C ILE A 91 6.82 1.78 4.71
N ASN A 92 5.60 1.35 4.43
CA ASN A 92 5.29 0.00 3.95
C ASN A 92 3.96 -0.03 3.16
N THR A 93 3.63 -1.16 2.54
CA THR A 93 2.43 -1.26 1.68
C THR A 93 1.09 -1.17 2.44
N LEU A 94 1.02 -1.58 3.70
CA LEU A 94 -0.19 -1.38 4.51
C LEU A 94 -0.44 0.11 4.75
N GLU A 95 0.62 0.87 5.06
CA GLU A 95 0.52 2.33 5.23
C GLU A 95 0.24 3.03 3.91
N ASN A 96 0.90 2.62 2.82
CA ASN A 96 0.61 3.17 1.49
C ASN A 96 -0.89 3.10 1.22
N MET A 97 -1.51 1.94 1.48
CA MET A 97 -2.93 1.76 1.21
C MET A 97 -3.80 2.57 2.18
N MET A 98 -3.50 2.56 3.48
CA MET A 98 -4.29 3.28 4.48
C MET A 98 -4.21 4.79 4.34
N ASN A 99 -3.01 5.35 4.15
CA ASN A 99 -2.82 6.77 3.92
C ASN A 99 -3.46 7.22 2.60
N THR A 100 -3.49 6.36 1.58
CA THR A 100 -4.21 6.61 0.33
C THR A 100 -5.72 6.70 0.57
N ILE A 101 -6.29 5.78 1.37
CA ILE A 101 -7.72 5.79 1.69
C ILE A 101 -8.08 6.97 2.59
N ASN A 102 -7.25 7.33 3.56
CA ASN A 102 -7.50 8.48 4.43
C ASN A 102 -7.46 9.79 3.64
N ARG A 103 -6.59 9.86 2.61
CA ARG A 103 -6.51 11.02 1.73
C ARG A 103 -7.68 11.12 0.76
N ASP A 104 -8.18 9.98 0.28
CA ASP A 104 -9.34 9.93 -0.61
C ASP A 104 -10.31 8.80 -0.18
N PRO A 105 -11.20 9.07 0.81
CA PRO A 105 -12.11 8.05 1.34
C PRO A 105 -13.09 7.49 0.31
N SER A 106 -13.32 8.21 -0.80
CA SER A 106 -14.20 7.76 -1.89
C SER A 106 -13.72 6.45 -2.55
N ILE A 107 -12.42 6.13 -2.41
CA ILE A 107 -11.79 4.91 -2.94
C ILE A 107 -12.46 3.65 -2.41
N VAL A 108 -12.97 3.65 -1.18
CA VAL A 108 -13.55 2.47 -0.52
C VAL A 108 -14.89 2.07 -1.14
N ASP A 109 -15.61 3.02 -1.76
CA ASP A 109 -16.93 2.79 -2.35
C ASP A 109 -16.92 2.89 -3.89
N SER A 110 -15.81 3.36 -4.47
CA SER A 110 -15.65 3.49 -5.92
C SER A 110 -15.34 2.16 -6.61
N LYS A 111 -16.16 1.83 -7.63
CA LYS A 111 -15.91 0.68 -8.53
C LYS A 111 -14.82 0.95 -9.57
N ASN A 112 -14.35 2.20 -9.66
CA ASN A 112 -13.40 2.66 -10.67
C ASN A 112 -11.98 2.82 -10.10
N THR A 113 -11.75 2.42 -8.85
CA THR A 113 -10.41 2.44 -8.25
C THR A 113 -9.60 1.22 -8.69
N GLY A 114 -8.34 1.46 -9.02
CA GLY A 114 -7.36 0.43 -9.30
C GLY A 114 -6.04 0.63 -8.55
N VAL A 115 -5.20 -0.40 -8.57
CA VAL A 115 -3.80 -0.36 -8.13
C VAL A 115 -2.90 -0.60 -9.33
N LEU A 116 -1.92 0.28 -9.48
CA LEU A 116 -0.84 0.14 -10.44
C LEU A 116 0.48 -0.04 -9.69
N GLY A 117 1.22 -1.08 -10.06
CA GLY A 117 2.53 -1.31 -9.47
C GLY A 117 3.26 -2.49 -10.11
N GLU A 118 4.44 -2.78 -9.59
CA GLU A 118 5.16 -4.00 -9.92
C GLU A 118 4.34 -5.24 -9.49
N HIS A 119 4.47 -6.35 -10.22
CA HIS A 119 3.64 -7.55 -10.10
C HIS A 119 3.47 -8.04 -8.65
N SER A 120 4.57 -8.12 -7.89
CA SER A 120 4.53 -8.54 -6.49
C SER A 120 3.78 -7.56 -5.57
N HIS A 121 3.88 -6.25 -5.85
CA HIS A 121 3.19 -5.23 -5.07
C HIS A 121 1.69 -5.17 -5.40
N VAL A 122 1.30 -5.42 -6.66
CA VAL A 122 -0.11 -5.50 -7.07
C VAL A 122 -0.81 -6.65 -6.35
N PHE A 123 -0.17 -7.82 -6.26
CA PHE A 123 -0.74 -8.96 -5.54
C PHE A 123 -0.93 -8.66 -4.05
N ARG A 124 0.09 -8.09 -3.38
CA ARG A 124 -0.03 -7.72 -1.96
C ARG A 124 -1.12 -6.67 -1.74
N ALA A 125 -1.18 -5.65 -2.60
CA ALA A 125 -2.23 -4.63 -2.53
C ALA A 125 -3.63 -5.21 -2.76
N GLU A 126 -3.77 -6.22 -3.63
CA GLU A 126 -5.02 -6.95 -3.80
C GLU A 126 -5.45 -7.69 -2.52
N VAL A 127 -4.51 -8.38 -1.85
CA VAL A 127 -4.81 -9.07 -0.59
C VAL A 127 -5.26 -8.06 0.47
N ILE A 128 -4.55 -6.95 0.61
CA ILE A 128 -4.90 -5.86 1.54
C ILE A 128 -6.28 -5.28 1.22
N SER A 129 -6.57 -5.03 -0.06
CA SER A 129 -7.84 -4.48 -0.50
C SER A 129 -9.01 -5.41 -0.17
N ARG A 130 -8.81 -6.72 -0.27
CA ARG A 130 -9.80 -7.71 0.18
C ARG A 130 -10.00 -7.68 1.69
N LEU A 131 -8.93 -7.58 2.48
CA LEU A 131 -9.04 -7.45 3.94
C LEU A 131 -9.85 -6.20 4.34
N PHE A 132 -9.65 -5.10 3.62
CA PHE A 132 -10.31 -3.82 3.89
C PHE A 132 -11.64 -3.63 3.15
N SER A 133 -12.13 -4.68 2.47
CA SER A 133 -13.37 -4.65 1.68
C SER A 133 -13.43 -3.51 0.65
N ILE A 134 -12.27 -3.19 0.05
CA ILE A 134 -12.13 -2.19 -1.02
C ILE A 134 -12.38 -2.89 -2.37
N PRO A 135 -13.34 -2.43 -3.17
CA PRO A 135 -13.73 -3.10 -4.41
C PRO A 135 -12.73 -2.80 -5.54
N ILE A 136 -11.60 -3.49 -5.56
CA ILE A 136 -10.69 -3.47 -6.72
C ILE A 136 -11.17 -4.47 -7.76
N THR A 137 -11.59 -3.95 -8.92
CA THR A 137 -11.97 -4.80 -10.07
C THR A 137 -10.73 -5.45 -10.70
N ALA A 138 -10.92 -6.55 -11.44
CA ALA A 138 -9.82 -7.17 -12.19
C ALA A 138 -9.16 -6.20 -13.19
N ARG A 139 -9.94 -5.30 -13.80
CA ARG A 139 -9.45 -4.23 -14.68
C ARG A 139 -8.68 -3.15 -13.94
N GLY A 140 -8.96 -2.97 -12.65
CA GLY A 140 -8.22 -2.06 -11.77
C GLY A 140 -6.87 -2.62 -11.31
N LYS A 141 -6.47 -3.84 -11.69
CA LYS A 141 -5.17 -4.41 -11.30
C LYS A 141 -4.22 -4.29 -12.48
N ILE A 142 -3.30 -3.33 -12.42
CA ILE A 142 -2.42 -3.06 -13.55
C ILE A 142 -0.96 -3.29 -13.15
N SER A 143 -0.36 -4.30 -13.75
CA SER A 143 1.07 -4.56 -13.66
C SER A 143 1.82 -3.52 -14.50
N ALA A 144 2.66 -2.72 -13.83
CA ALA A 144 3.49 -1.72 -14.49
C ALA A 144 4.44 -2.36 -15.51
N THR A 145 4.96 -3.55 -15.19
CA THR A 145 5.84 -4.30 -16.09
C THR A 145 5.10 -4.76 -17.33
N ASP A 146 3.89 -5.32 -17.19
CA ASP A 146 3.12 -5.83 -18.33
C ASP A 146 2.64 -4.70 -19.22
N MET A 147 2.18 -3.58 -18.64
CA MET A 147 1.82 -2.38 -19.41
C MET A 147 3.01 -1.87 -20.23
N LEU A 148 4.18 -1.73 -19.61
CA LEU A 148 5.35 -1.22 -20.32
C LEU A 148 5.91 -2.22 -21.34
N ARG A 149 5.73 -3.53 -21.10
CA ARG A 149 6.12 -4.58 -22.04
C ARG A 149 5.28 -4.47 -23.31
N GLU A 150 3.97 -4.39 -23.17
CA GLU A 150 3.06 -4.20 -24.30
C GLU A 150 3.47 -2.98 -25.16
N VAL A 151 3.78 -1.86 -24.51
CA VAL A 151 4.26 -0.64 -25.18
C VAL A 151 5.58 -0.87 -25.90
N ALA A 152 6.53 -1.58 -25.28
CA ALA A 152 7.82 -1.89 -25.88
C ALA A 152 7.64 -2.76 -27.13
N THR A 153 6.81 -3.81 -27.05
CA THR A 153 6.48 -4.70 -28.16
C THR A 153 5.82 -3.92 -29.30
N THR A 154 4.77 -3.12 -29.02
CA THR A 154 4.08 -2.31 -30.04
C THR A 154 5.02 -1.32 -30.74
N ARG A 155 6.01 -0.79 -30.03
CA ARG A 155 7.00 0.17 -30.57
C ARG A 155 8.25 -0.49 -31.15
N GLY A 156 8.32 -1.82 -31.19
CA GLY A 156 9.47 -2.57 -31.70
C GLY A 156 10.76 -2.35 -30.89
N LYS A 157 10.66 -2.09 -29.59
CA LYS A 157 11.78 -1.77 -28.70
C LYS A 157 12.32 -3.01 -27.98
N LYS A 158 12.90 -3.93 -28.75
CA LYS A 158 13.39 -5.25 -28.28
C LYS A 158 14.23 -5.22 -26.99
N SER A 159 15.20 -4.30 -26.89
CA SER A 159 16.04 -4.20 -25.68
C SER A 159 15.27 -3.86 -24.41
N TYR A 160 14.15 -3.14 -24.53
CA TYR A 160 13.29 -2.81 -23.38
C TYR A 160 12.37 -3.99 -23.04
N GLU A 161 11.87 -4.70 -24.05
CA GLU A 161 11.11 -5.93 -23.88
C GLU A 161 11.95 -6.98 -23.14
N GLU A 162 13.17 -7.28 -23.60
CA GLU A 162 14.11 -8.18 -22.94
C GLU A 162 14.40 -7.76 -21.48
N MET A 163 14.59 -6.45 -21.25
CA MET A 163 14.80 -5.90 -19.91
C MET A 163 13.59 -6.14 -18.99
N LEU A 164 12.36 -6.01 -19.50
CA LEU A 164 11.12 -6.22 -18.77
C LEU A 164 10.79 -7.71 -18.60
N ASP A 165 11.20 -8.56 -19.53
CA ASP A 165 11.12 -10.02 -19.43
C ASP A 165 12.01 -10.53 -18.30
N TYR A 166 13.27 -10.05 -18.25
CA TYR A 166 14.18 -10.38 -17.15
C TYR A 166 13.65 -9.95 -15.77
N MET A 167 12.80 -8.93 -15.71
CA MET A 167 12.20 -8.48 -14.43
C MET A 167 11.17 -9.42 -13.86
N VAL A 168 10.61 -10.34 -14.66
CA VAL A 168 9.62 -11.35 -14.21
C VAL A 168 10.15 -12.78 -14.29
N ASP A 169 11.37 -12.97 -14.80
CA ASP A 169 12.01 -14.27 -14.98
C ASP A 169 12.54 -14.83 -13.65
N ASN A 170 11.70 -15.60 -12.96
CA ASN A 170 12.06 -16.24 -11.68
C ASN A 170 13.13 -17.35 -11.81
N LEU A 171 13.40 -17.86 -13.02
CA LEU A 171 14.39 -18.89 -13.27
C LEU A 171 15.80 -18.30 -13.40
N ASN A 172 15.92 -17.11 -14.00
CA ASN A 172 17.23 -16.51 -14.28
C ASN A 172 17.54 -15.24 -13.46
N ASN A 173 16.56 -14.70 -12.72
CA ASN A 173 16.75 -13.53 -11.86
C ASN A 173 16.80 -13.91 -10.37
N ALA A 174 18.01 -14.02 -9.82
CA ALA A 174 18.21 -14.36 -8.40
C ALA A 174 17.64 -13.30 -7.45
N GLU A 175 17.75 -12.01 -7.80
CA GLU A 175 17.19 -10.91 -7.01
C GLU A 175 15.65 -11.02 -6.93
N LEU A 176 15.01 -11.38 -8.03
CA LEU A 176 13.56 -11.61 -8.07
C LEU A 176 13.16 -12.80 -7.18
N ARG A 177 13.91 -13.89 -7.18
CA ARG A 177 13.62 -15.04 -6.30
C ARG A 177 13.67 -14.65 -4.82
N ASP A 178 14.72 -13.95 -4.41
CA ASP A 178 14.86 -13.43 -3.05
C ASP A 178 13.68 -12.53 -2.67
N LYS A 179 13.25 -11.69 -3.62
CA LYS A 179 12.10 -10.82 -3.43
C LYS A 179 10.79 -11.62 -3.30
N ILE A 180 10.57 -12.64 -4.14
CA ILE A 180 9.39 -13.52 -4.05
C ILE A 180 9.32 -14.19 -2.68
N ILE A 181 10.43 -14.74 -2.17
CA ILE A 181 10.48 -15.36 -0.83
C ILE A 181 10.13 -14.33 0.26
N SER A 182 10.66 -13.11 0.15
CA SER A 182 10.32 -12.02 1.07
C SER A 182 8.85 -11.61 1.00
N GLU A 183 8.27 -11.56 -0.20
CA GLU A 183 6.85 -11.21 -0.40
C GLU A 183 5.89 -12.30 0.08
N LEU A 184 6.29 -13.59 0.00
CA LEU A 184 5.54 -14.70 0.58
C LEU A 184 5.38 -14.56 2.09
N ARG A 185 6.44 -14.11 2.80
CA ARG A 185 6.38 -13.83 4.23
C ARG A 185 5.30 -12.79 4.56
N TYR A 186 5.28 -11.67 3.82
CA TYR A 186 4.31 -10.61 4.05
C TYR A 186 2.90 -11.04 3.68
N THR A 187 2.75 -11.79 2.60
CA THR A 187 1.47 -12.40 2.20
C THR A 187 0.94 -13.30 3.31
N LEU A 188 1.77 -14.18 3.88
CA LEU A 188 1.40 -15.03 5.01
C LEU A 188 0.91 -14.22 6.21
N GLY A 189 1.57 -13.10 6.51
CA GLY A 189 1.14 -12.19 7.58
C GLY A 189 -0.26 -11.57 7.36
N LEU A 190 -0.71 -11.48 6.11
CA LEU A 190 -2.02 -10.94 5.75
C LEU A 190 -3.11 -12.01 5.65
N THR A 191 -2.75 -13.25 5.32
CA THR A 191 -3.72 -14.31 5.00
C THR A 191 -3.95 -15.34 6.10
N ASN A 192 -3.10 -15.37 7.13
CA ASN A 192 -3.21 -16.31 8.25
C ASN A 192 -3.62 -15.58 9.54
N GLU A 193 -4.67 -16.10 10.19
CA GLU A 193 -5.30 -15.52 11.38
C GLU A 193 -4.36 -15.37 12.57
N LYS A 194 -3.34 -16.23 12.66
CA LYS A 194 -2.29 -16.16 13.70
C LYS A 194 -1.56 -14.82 13.69
N TYR A 195 -1.50 -14.17 12.53
CA TYR A 195 -0.83 -12.89 12.35
C TYR A 195 -1.81 -11.72 12.30
N LEU A 196 -3.03 -11.83 12.82
CA LEU A 196 -3.99 -10.72 12.83
C LEU A 196 -3.39 -9.41 13.39
N THR A 197 -2.63 -9.48 14.49
CA THR A 197 -1.99 -8.30 15.11
C THR A 197 -0.89 -7.67 14.24
N TYR A 198 -0.42 -8.36 13.18
CA TYR A 198 0.49 -7.79 12.19
C TYR A 198 -0.12 -6.56 11.49
N TRP A 199 -1.44 -6.56 11.26
CA TRP A 199 -2.10 -5.61 10.38
C TRP A 199 -3.37 -4.95 10.96
N ILE A 200 -4.01 -5.52 12.00
CA ILE A 200 -5.33 -5.04 12.49
C ILE A 200 -5.32 -3.57 12.96
N GLY A 201 -4.20 -3.04 13.41
CA GLY A 201 -4.10 -1.64 13.82
C GLY A 201 -3.81 -0.64 12.70
N TYR A 202 -3.66 -1.08 11.45
CA TYR A 202 -3.40 -0.15 10.33
C TYR A 202 -4.67 0.52 9.82
N PHE A 203 -5.83 -0.14 9.91
CA PHE A 203 -7.05 0.37 9.29
C PHE A 203 -7.83 1.39 10.12
N VAL A 204 -7.35 1.69 11.33
CA VAL A 204 -8.04 2.58 12.26
C VAL A 204 -7.41 3.97 12.23
N ASP A 205 -8.16 4.94 11.71
CA ASP A 205 -7.81 6.37 11.73
C ASP A 205 -9.06 7.24 11.92
N ASP A 206 -8.87 8.49 12.34
CA ASP A 206 -9.93 9.41 12.75
C ASP A 206 -10.95 9.68 11.63
N ASP A 207 -10.49 9.64 10.37
CA ASP A 207 -11.31 9.94 9.21
C ASP A 207 -11.95 8.69 8.57
N ASN A 208 -11.70 7.47 9.08
CA ASN A 208 -12.09 6.21 8.41
C ASN A 208 -12.79 5.17 9.30
N ILE A 209 -13.77 5.64 10.08
CA ILE A 209 -14.71 4.79 10.84
C ILE A 209 -15.39 3.74 9.94
N LEU A 210 -15.73 4.08 8.70
CA LEU A 210 -16.40 3.16 7.76
C LEU A 210 -15.51 1.96 7.39
N VAL A 211 -14.22 2.17 7.13
CA VAL A 211 -13.27 1.09 6.86
C VAL A 211 -13.15 0.20 8.09
N THR A 212 -13.04 0.81 9.28
CA THR A 212 -12.97 0.08 10.55
C THR A 212 -14.20 -0.83 10.73
N GLN A 213 -15.42 -0.31 10.51
CA GLN A 213 -16.65 -1.10 10.56
C GLN A 213 -16.60 -2.29 9.58
N LYS A 214 -16.24 -2.02 8.31
CA LYS A 214 -16.19 -3.04 7.26
C LYS A 214 -15.22 -4.16 7.63
N VAL A 215 -14.05 -3.82 8.17
CA VAL A 215 -13.04 -4.80 8.58
C VAL A 215 -13.51 -5.63 9.78
N LEU A 216 -14.01 -5.02 10.85
CA LEU A 216 -14.51 -5.78 12.01
C LEU A 216 -15.66 -6.71 11.61
N SER A 217 -16.56 -6.22 10.76
CA SER A 217 -17.66 -7.03 10.21
C SER A 217 -17.16 -8.19 9.35
N ALA A 218 -16.09 -8.00 8.56
CA ALA A 218 -15.50 -9.06 7.76
C ALA A 218 -14.83 -10.13 8.62
N LEU A 219 -14.11 -9.74 9.68
CA LEU A 219 -13.52 -10.65 10.66
C LEU A 219 -14.58 -11.50 11.36
N ALA A 220 -15.73 -10.90 11.71
CA ALA A 220 -16.82 -11.60 12.38
C ALA A 220 -17.51 -12.68 11.52
N LYS A 221 -17.47 -12.56 10.18
CA LYS A 221 -18.09 -13.53 9.26
C LYS A 221 -17.33 -14.85 9.15
N ASN A 222 -16.07 -14.90 9.58
CA ASN A 222 -15.24 -16.11 9.50
C ASN A 222 -14.83 -16.55 10.90
N GLU A 223 -15.16 -17.80 11.26
CA GLU A 223 -14.95 -18.33 12.61
C GLU A 223 -13.48 -18.25 13.07
N LYS A 224 -12.51 -18.57 12.19
CA LYS A 224 -11.09 -18.51 12.53
C LYS A 224 -10.64 -17.08 12.85
N TRP A 225 -11.03 -16.14 12.00
CA TRP A 225 -10.70 -14.72 12.17
C TRP A 225 -11.42 -14.10 13.36
N SER A 226 -12.69 -14.45 13.58
CA SER A 226 -13.46 -14.02 14.75
C SER A 226 -12.83 -14.51 16.05
N LYS A 227 -12.39 -15.77 16.11
CA LYS A 227 -11.66 -16.31 17.25
C LYS A 227 -10.34 -15.56 17.50
N ALA A 228 -9.52 -15.38 16.47
CA ALA A 228 -8.27 -14.64 16.57
C ALA A 228 -8.48 -13.17 17.01
N ALA A 229 -9.56 -12.53 16.56
CA ALA A 229 -9.90 -11.16 16.98
C ALA A 229 -10.27 -11.09 18.47
N ARG A 230 -11.09 -12.03 18.97
CA ARG A 230 -11.39 -12.12 20.41
C ARG A 230 -10.14 -12.37 21.25
N GLU A 231 -9.27 -13.28 20.81
CA GLU A 231 -7.99 -13.55 21.48
C GLU A 231 -7.10 -12.30 21.52
N ALA A 232 -7.02 -11.54 20.43
CA ALA A 232 -6.28 -10.28 20.39
C ALA A 232 -6.87 -9.22 21.33
N PHE A 233 -8.19 -9.08 21.41
CA PHE A 233 -8.83 -8.12 22.32
C PHE A 233 -8.66 -8.55 23.79
N ASN A 234 -8.78 -9.85 24.09
CA ASN A 234 -8.52 -10.38 25.42
C ASN A 234 -7.07 -10.15 25.88
N LEU A 235 -6.10 -10.22 24.96
CA LEU A 235 -4.71 -9.91 25.25
C LEU A 235 -4.54 -8.48 25.80
N LEU A 236 -5.28 -7.51 25.28
CA LEU A 236 -5.25 -6.13 25.78
C LEU A 236 -5.79 -6.03 27.21
N LYS A 237 -6.86 -6.75 27.52
CA LYS A 237 -7.41 -6.83 28.87
C LYS A 237 -6.43 -7.45 29.85
N GLU A 238 -5.85 -8.59 29.48
CA GLU A 238 -4.92 -9.34 30.33
C GLU A 238 -3.60 -8.60 30.59
N LYS A 239 -3.10 -7.86 29.59
CA LYS A 239 -1.76 -7.25 29.66
C LYS A 239 -1.77 -5.77 30.05
N ASP A 240 -2.83 -5.03 29.69
CA ASP A 240 -2.91 -3.58 29.89
C ASP A 240 -4.18 -3.14 30.65
N GLY A 241 -5.07 -4.07 31.03
CA GLY A 241 -6.33 -3.74 31.70
C GLY A 241 -7.33 -3.01 30.79
N ILE A 242 -7.10 -2.99 29.48
CA ILE A 242 -7.97 -2.33 28.50
C ILE A 242 -9.15 -3.26 28.21
N ASP A 243 -10.26 -3.05 28.90
CA ASP A 243 -11.48 -3.84 28.71
C ASP A 243 -12.30 -3.34 27.52
N ILE A 244 -12.16 -4.00 26.38
CA ILE A 244 -12.94 -3.78 25.17
C ILE A 244 -13.41 -5.11 24.59
N ASP A 245 -14.65 -5.17 24.13
CA ASP A 245 -15.26 -6.39 23.59
C ASP A 245 -15.38 -6.30 22.06
N PHE A 246 -14.73 -7.23 21.36
CA PHE A 246 -14.84 -7.35 19.92
C PHE A 246 -16.30 -7.57 19.47
N ASP A 247 -17.05 -8.43 20.16
CA ASP A 247 -18.42 -8.79 19.76
C ASP A 247 -19.40 -7.62 19.97
N GLN A 248 -19.09 -6.70 20.89
CA GLN A 248 -19.82 -5.45 21.05
C GLN A 248 -19.62 -4.55 19.81
N PHE A 249 -18.38 -4.25 19.44
CA PHE A 249 -18.06 -3.35 18.33
C PHE A 249 -18.48 -3.88 16.94
N VAL A 250 -18.62 -5.20 16.80
CA VAL A 250 -19.17 -5.80 15.57
C VAL A 250 -20.67 -5.52 15.41
N LYS A 251 -21.41 -5.45 16.52
CA LYS A 251 -22.87 -5.24 16.52
C LYS A 251 -23.25 -3.76 16.51
N GLU A 252 -22.36 -2.91 17.01
CA GLU A 252 -22.54 -1.46 16.99
C GLU A 252 -22.38 -0.90 15.57
N ASP A 253 -23.18 0.11 15.26
CA ASP A 253 -22.89 1.02 14.16
C ASP A 253 -21.82 2.02 14.61
N LEU A 254 -20.57 1.77 14.25
CA LEU A 254 -19.44 2.61 14.63
C LEU A 254 -19.60 4.05 14.13
N THR A 255 -20.41 4.32 13.10
CA THR A 255 -20.65 5.71 12.67
C THR A 255 -21.44 6.52 13.70
N SER A 256 -22.29 5.86 14.50
CA SER A 256 -22.98 6.46 15.64
C SER A 256 -22.02 6.84 16.78
N LEU A 257 -20.82 6.24 16.85
CA LEU A 257 -19.81 6.58 17.84
C LEU A 257 -19.14 7.94 17.61
N LYS A 258 -19.45 8.63 16.51
CA LYS A 258 -19.08 10.05 16.33
C LYS A 258 -19.65 10.94 17.46
N GLU A 259 -20.79 10.55 18.02
CA GLU A 259 -21.42 11.24 19.16
C GLU A 259 -20.85 10.80 20.52
N LYS A 260 -19.99 9.77 20.53
CA LYS A 260 -19.32 9.18 21.72
C LYS A 260 -17.81 9.02 21.46
N PRO A 261 -17.09 10.14 21.25
CA PRO A 261 -15.69 10.12 20.82
C PRO A 261 -14.77 9.36 21.79
N GLU A 262 -15.10 9.29 23.07
CA GLU A 262 -14.39 8.52 24.08
C GLU A 262 -14.39 7.01 23.80
N VAL A 263 -15.52 6.47 23.34
CA VAL A 263 -15.66 5.04 23.01
C VAL A 263 -14.88 4.72 21.73
N TRP A 264 -15.01 5.58 20.71
CA TRP A 264 -14.23 5.48 19.48
C TRP A 264 -12.73 5.55 19.74
N ASN A 265 -12.28 6.52 20.53
CA ASN A 265 -10.88 6.68 20.88
C ASN A 265 -10.35 5.47 21.64
N LYS A 266 -11.15 4.86 22.52
CA LYS A 266 -10.76 3.64 23.23
C LYS A 266 -10.52 2.47 22.25
N LEU A 267 -11.42 2.25 21.30
CA LEU A 267 -11.25 1.24 20.25
C LEU A 267 -10.01 1.55 19.38
N ARG A 268 -9.83 2.81 18.99
CA ARG A 268 -8.72 3.28 18.17
C ARG A 268 -7.37 3.01 18.83
N GLU A 269 -7.21 3.45 20.07
CA GLU A 269 -5.95 3.25 20.82
C GLU A 269 -5.66 1.75 21.03
N ALA A 270 -6.69 0.96 21.32
CA ALA A 270 -6.54 -0.48 21.45
C ALA A 270 -6.06 -1.17 20.17
N LEU A 271 -6.69 -0.88 19.03
CA LEU A 271 -6.27 -1.41 17.73
C LEU A 271 -4.85 -0.95 17.36
N LYS A 272 -4.51 0.32 17.61
CA LYS A 272 -3.14 0.84 17.45
C LYS A 272 -2.14 0.09 18.34
N LEU A 273 -2.51 -0.23 19.58
CA LEU A 273 -1.65 -0.96 20.52
C LEU A 273 -1.40 -2.41 20.07
N LEU A 274 -2.38 -3.07 19.46
CA LEU A 274 -2.20 -4.39 18.85
C LEU A 274 -1.13 -4.36 17.74
N LYS A 275 -1.15 -3.31 16.90
CA LYS A 275 -0.14 -3.10 15.83
C LYS A 275 1.26 -2.76 16.38
N THR A 276 1.36 -2.03 17.49
CA THR A 276 2.65 -1.48 17.95
C THR A 276 3.32 -2.33 19.02
N LYS A 277 2.56 -2.82 19.99
CA LYS A 277 3.08 -3.54 21.17
C LYS A 277 2.92 -5.06 21.07
N TYR A 278 1.82 -5.53 20.50
CA TYR A 278 1.49 -6.96 20.40
C TYR A 278 1.62 -7.53 19.00
N ARG A 279 2.43 -6.86 18.17
CA ARG A 279 2.60 -7.21 16.77
C ARG A 279 3.27 -8.58 16.62
N THR A 280 2.56 -9.53 16.04
CA THR A 280 3.11 -10.84 15.69
C THR A 280 3.57 -10.81 14.23
N MET A 281 4.88 -10.84 14.01
CA MET A 281 5.44 -10.88 12.66
C MET A 281 5.43 -12.31 12.09
N PRO A 282 5.11 -12.52 10.79
CA PRO A 282 5.36 -13.79 10.13
C PRO A 282 6.86 -14.13 10.14
N PRO A 283 7.24 -15.42 10.20
CA PRO A 283 8.63 -15.85 10.28
C PRO A 283 9.39 -15.48 9.00
N ASP A 284 10.71 -15.35 9.11
CA ASP A 284 11.55 -15.20 7.93
C ASP A 284 11.61 -16.53 7.17
N LEU A 285 11.31 -16.50 5.87
CA LEU A 285 11.26 -17.69 5.02
C LEU A 285 12.60 -17.98 4.34
N LYS A 286 13.62 -17.11 4.50
CA LYS A 286 14.96 -17.35 3.94
C LYS A 286 15.70 -18.53 4.59
N ASN A 287 15.25 -19.01 5.74
CA ASN A 287 15.90 -20.07 6.53
C ASN A 287 14.98 -21.29 6.80
N VAL A 288 13.92 -21.46 6.00
CA VAL A 288 12.94 -22.56 6.12
C VAL A 288 13.05 -23.49 4.93
#